data_AF-A0A927NDR7-F1
#
_entry.id   AF-A0A927NDR7-F1
#
_cell.length_a   1.000
_cell.length_b   1.000
_cell.length_c   1.000
_cell.angle_alpha   90.00
_cell.angle_beta   90.00
_cell.angle_gamma   90.00
#
_symmetry.space_group_name_H-M   'P 1'
#
loop_
_entity.id
_entity.type
_entity.pdbx_description
1 polymer ?
#
loop_
_entity_poly.entity_id
_entity_poly.type
_entity_poly.pdbx_seq_one_letter_code
_entity_poly.pdbx_strand_id
1 'polypeptide(L)'
;MSAPSAGVEAMSRLGRAIADPTRCRMLLAMVAGPVYPAQLAEALDLTRSNVSNHLTFLRGCGLVAATPQGRQVRYELASPHLAHALLEFLQVVGEADRPDVCDVEVESQVAVPPAASSAATEAGRRPTQPVSGAPHGSHRSRPARSHEAAPTRAHHRPGRRSTSAEESD
;
A
#
# COMPACT_ATOMS: atom_id res chain seq x y z
N MET A 1 29.24 8.39 -16.81
CA MET A 1 29.19 7.13 -16.02
C MET A 1 28.83 7.51 -14.59
N SER A 2 27.54 7.54 -14.23
CA SER A 2 27.14 7.84 -12.85
C SER A 2 27.31 6.59 -11.98
N ALA A 3 27.82 6.79 -10.78
CA ALA A 3 28.70 5.87 -10.06
C ALA A 3 28.01 4.71 -9.32
N PRO A 4 28.75 3.60 -9.06
CA PRO A 4 28.32 2.51 -8.16
C PRO A 4 27.86 2.98 -6.76
N SER A 5 28.21 4.20 -6.35
CA SER A 5 27.76 4.80 -5.08
C SER A 5 26.24 4.99 -4.99
N ALA A 6 25.56 5.29 -6.10
CA ALA A 6 24.10 5.43 -6.09
C ALA A 6 23.40 4.09 -5.76
N GLY A 7 23.96 2.98 -6.26
CA GLY A 7 23.48 1.64 -5.92
C GLY A 7 23.74 1.28 -4.45
N VAL A 8 24.91 1.62 -3.93
CA VAL A 8 25.26 1.39 -2.52
C VAL A 8 24.39 2.22 -1.57
N GLU A 9 24.08 3.47 -1.91
CA GLU A 9 23.17 4.30 -1.11
C GLU A 9 21.74 3.75 -1.13
N ALA A 10 21.23 3.33 -2.28
CA ALA A 10 19.92 2.70 -2.40
C ALA A 10 19.84 1.41 -1.56
N MET A 11 20.88 0.57 -1.65
CA MET A 11 20.98 -0.64 -0.84
C MET A 11 21.04 -0.32 0.66
N SER A 12 21.77 0.71 1.06
CA SER A 12 21.87 1.14 2.45
C SER A 12 20.52 1.63 3.00
N ARG A 13 19.75 2.37 2.20
CA ARG A 13 18.40 2.82 2.57
C ARG A 13 17.43 1.64 2.71
N LEU A 14 17.48 0.69 1.77
CA LEU A 14 16.70 -0.54 1.84
C LEU A 14 17.06 -1.35 3.09
N GLY A 15 18.34 -1.63 3.30
CA GLY A 15 18.85 -2.37 4.45
C GLY A 15 18.41 -1.75 5.78
N ARG A 16 18.54 -0.43 5.93
CA ARG A 16 18.06 0.29 7.12
C ARG A 16 16.55 0.14 7.31
N ALA A 17 15.76 0.12 6.24
CA ALA A 17 14.32 -0.03 6.34
C ALA A 17 13.90 -1.44 6.78
N ILE A 18 14.50 -2.48 6.20
CA ILE A 18 14.14 -3.88 6.49
C ILE A 18 14.80 -4.44 7.77
N ALA A 19 15.76 -3.73 8.36
CA ALA A 19 16.39 -4.13 9.63
C ALA A 19 15.47 -4.01 10.86
N ASP A 20 14.22 -3.56 10.70
CA ASP A 20 13.27 -3.37 11.79
C ASP A 20 12.01 -4.22 11.57
N PRO A 21 11.61 -5.00 12.59
CA PRO A 21 10.53 -5.96 12.45
C PRO A 21 9.18 -5.27 12.18
N THR A 22 8.94 -4.12 12.79
CA THR A 22 7.68 -3.37 12.61
C THR A 22 7.56 -2.83 11.19
N ARG A 23 8.64 -2.28 10.64
CA ARG A 23 8.68 -1.83 9.24
C ARG A 23 8.52 -2.99 8.27
N CYS A 24 9.14 -4.14 8.53
CA CYS A 24 8.95 -5.35 7.73
C CYS A 24 7.49 -5.80 7.74
N ARG A 25 6.83 -5.85 8.91
CA ARG A 25 5.40 -6.19 9.01
C ARG A 25 4.53 -5.23 8.20
N MET A 26 4.81 -3.91 8.26
CA MET A 26 4.09 -2.92 7.45
C MET A 26 4.30 -3.11 5.94
N LEU A 27 5.54 -3.38 5.51
CA LEU A 27 5.86 -3.62 4.10
C LEU A 27 5.17 -4.89 3.59
N LEU A 28 5.18 -5.96 4.38
CA LEU A 28 4.52 -7.23 4.05
C LEU A 28 2.99 -7.08 4.00
N ALA A 29 2.39 -6.30 4.91
CA ALA A 29 0.96 -5.99 4.84
C ALA A 29 0.57 -5.28 3.53
N MET A 30 1.48 -4.47 2.96
CA MET A 30 1.26 -3.78 1.68
C MET A 30 1.49 -4.66 0.44
N VAL A 31 2.05 -5.87 0.59
CA VAL A 31 2.26 -6.80 -0.55
C VAL A 31 0.92 -7.28 -1.11
N ALA A 32 -0.07 -7.52 -0.25
CA ALA A 32 -1.42 -7.90 -0.65
C ALA A 32 -2.20 -6.77 -1.33
N GLY A 33 -1.78 -5.52 -1.10
CA GLY A 33 -2.36 -4.35 -1.74
C GLY A 33 -2.27 -3.08 -0.89
N PRO A 34 -2.90 -2.01 -1.39
CA PRO A 34 -2.88 -0.71 -0.74
C PRO A 34 -3.62 -0.72 0.60
N VAL A 35 -3.10 0.01 1.59
CA VAL A 35 -3.63 0.04 2.96
C VAL A 35 -3.65 1.45 3.52
N TYR A 36 -4.55 1.69 4.48
CA TYR A 36 -4.64 2.95 5.21
C TYR A 36 -3.88 2.87 6.55
N PRO A 37 -3.32 3.98 7.05
CA PRO A 37 -2.60 4.00 8.33
C PRO A 37 -3.42 3.49 9.52
N ALA A 38 -4.74 3.72 9.51
CA ALA A 38 -5.64 3.23 10.54
C ALA A 38 -5.74 1.70 10.55
N GLN A 39 -5.77 1.08 9.36
CA GLN A 39 -5.80 -0.39 9.23
C GLN A 39 -4.47 -1.01 9.67
N LEU A 40 -3.35 -0.37 9.36
CA LEU A 40 -2.03 -0.82 9.84
C LEU A 40 -1.89 -0.71 11.36
N ALA A 41 -2.44 0.36 11.95
CA ALA A 41 -2.45 0.53 13.40
C ALA A 41 -3.23 -0.58 14.09
N GLU A 42 -4.40 -0.93 13.56
CA GLU A 42 -5.23 -2.01 14.07
C GLU A 42 -4.61 -3.39 13.85
N ALA A 43 -4.14 -3.69 12.64
CA ALA A 43 -3.60 -5.00 12.28
C ALA A 43 -2.28 -5.34 13.00
N LEU A 44 -1.49 -4.33 13.39
CA LEU A 44 -0.19 -4.51 14.02
C LEU A 44 -0.20 -4.19 15.52
N ASP A 45 -1.35 -3.85 16.10
CA ASP A 45 -1.53 -3.37 17.47
C ASP A 45 -0.57 -2.20 17.83
N LEU A 46 -0.54 -1.18 16.96
CA LEU A 46 0.33 -0.01 17.09
C LEU A 46 -0.48 1.27 17.22
N THR A 47 0.09 2.25 17.91
CA THR A 47 -0.51 3.59 17.94
C THR A 47 -0.41 4.27 16.56
N ARG A 48 -1.38 5.12 16.23
CA ARG A 48 -1.39 5.88 14.96
C ARG A 48 -0.15 6.76 14.78
N SER A 49 0.40 7.28 15.88
CA SER A 49 1.66 8.05 15.88
C SER A 49 2.83 7.16 15.46
N ASN A 50 2.93 5.96 16.04
CA ASN A 50 3.98 5.00 15.70
C ASN A 50 3.92 4.59 14.22
N VAL A 51 2.72 4.26 13.72
CA VAL A 51 2.52 3.95 12.29
C VAL A 51 2.93 5.13 11.40
N SER A 52 2.52 6.35 11.74
CA SER A 52 2.85 7.54 10.95
C SER A 52 4.36 7.82 10.90
N ASN A 53 5.07 7.57 12.00
CA ASN A 53 6.53 7.70 12.07
C ASN A 53 7.22 6.69 11.15
N HIS A 54 6.82 5.41 11.22
CA HIS A 54 7.37 4.37 10.35
C HIS A 54 7.05 4.63 8.87
N LEU A 55 5.84 5.07 8.54
CA LEU A 55 5.47 5.42 7.17
C LEU A 55 6.25 6.62 6.64
N THR A 56 6.53 7.62 7.47
CA THR A 56 7.37 8.76 7.10
C THR A 56 8.79 8.31 6.77
N PHE A 57 9.36 7.44 7.60
CA PHE A 57 10.67 6.84 7.34
C PHE A 57 10.69 6.03 6.05
N LEU A 58 9.73 5.12 5.85
CA LEU A 58 9.62 4.28 4.66
C LEU A 58 9.45 5.10 3.37
N ARG A 59 8.72 6.22 3.44
CA ARG A 59 8.61 7.19 2.34
C ARG A 59 9.94 7.88 2.07
N GLY A 60 10.68 8.28 3.10
CA GLY A 60 12.03 8.86 2.96
C GLY A 60 13.02 7.90 2.30
N CYS A 61 12.85 6.59 2.52
CA CYS A 61 13.60 5.54 1.84
C CYS A 61 13.12 5.25 0.40
N GLY A 62 11.98 5.80 -0.03
CA GLY A 62 11.41 5.54 -1.35
C GLY A 62 10.78 4.15 -1.50
N LEU A 63 10.44 3.48 -0.40
CA LEU A 63 9.88 2.12 -0.42
C LEU A 63 8.35 2.09 -0.50
N VAL A 64 7.71 3.16 -0.06
CA VAL A 64 6.25 3.30 -0.09
C VAL A 64 5.84 4.62 -0.73
N ALA A 65 4.73 4.60 -1.44
CA ALA A 65 4.07 5.76 -2.00
C ALA A 65 2.84 6.12 -1.17
N ALA A 66 2.54 7.42 -1.09
CA ALA A 66 1.37 7.96 -0.42
C ALA A 66 0.47 8.66 -1.43
N THR A 67 -0.75 8.15 -1.60
CA THR A 67 -1.76 8.74 -2.49
C THR A 67 -2.88 9.33 -1.64
N PRO A 68 -3.12 10.66 -1.70
CA PRO A 68 -4.31 11.26 -1.09
C PRO A 68 -5.59 10.69 -1.72
N GLN A 69 -6.54 10.29 -0.88
CA GLN A 69 -7.85 9.79 -1.27
C GLN A 69 -8.91 10.43 -0.38
N GLY A 70 -9.43 11.58 -0.83
CA GLY A 70 -10.37 12.39 -0.05
C GLY A 70 -9.73 12.91 1.23
N ARG A 71 -10.26 12.50 2.38
CA ARG A 71 -9.76 12.90 3.72
C ARG A 71 -8.68 11.97 4.29
N GLN A 72 -8.37 10.89 3.58
CA GLN A 72 -7.40 9.90 4.02
C GLN A 72 -6.23 9.82 3.05
N VAL A 73 -5.13 9.22 3.49
CA VAL A 73 -3.97 8.92 2.65
C VAL A 73 -3.84 7.41 2.59
N ARG A 74 -3.84 6.88 1.37
CA ARG A 74 -3.62 5.46 1.07
C ARG A 74 -2.14 5.24 0.84
N TYR A 75 -1.60 4.17 1.40
CA TYR A 75 -0.21 3.78 1.24
C TYR A 75 -0.09 2.49 0.44
N GLU A 76 0.91 2.42 -0.41
CA GLU A 76 1.23 1.24 -1.21
C GLU A 76 2.74 1.13 -1.41
N LEU A 77 3.23 -0.06 -1.77
CA LEU A 77 4.64 -0.23 -2.14
C LEU A 77 4.97 0.64 -3.36
N ALA A 78 6.15 1.26 -3.35
CA ALA A 78 6.55 2.18 -4.41
C ALA A 78 6.71 1.50 -5.78
N SER A 79 6.90 0.18 -5.82
CA SER A 79 7.03 -0.60 -7.06
C SER A 79 6.60 -2.06 -6.85
N PRO A 80 5.95 -2.69 -7.85
CA PRO A 80 5.71 -4.13 -7.84
C PRO A 80 7.00 -4.96 -7.72
N HIS A 81 8.13 -4.46 -8.24
CA HIS A 81 9.43 -5.13 -8.13
C HIS A 81 9.88 -5.26 -6.68
N LEU A 82 9.53 -4.29 -5.81
CA LEU A 82 9.83 -4.36 -4.38
C LEU A 82 9.00 -5.47 -3.72
N ALA A 83 7.72 -5.62 -4.08
CA ALA A 83 6.88 -6.70 -3.57
C ALA A 83 7.47 -8.07 -3.90
N HIS A 84 7.85 -8.28 -5.17
CA HIS A 84 8.52 -9.50 -5.60
C HIS A 84 9.84 -9.74 -4.87
N ALA A 85 10.70 -8.72 -4.76
CA ALA A 85 11.97 -8.84 -4.06
C ALA A 85 11.80 -9.22 -2.58
N LEU A 86 10.82 -8.62 -1.88
CA LEU A 86 10.52 -8.96 -0.48
C LEU A 86 10.08 -10.43 -0.34
N LEU A 87 9.25 -10.93 -1.25
CA LEU A 87 8.82 -12.33 -1.23
C LEU A 87 9.98 -13.28 -1.53
N GLU A 88 10.82 -12.96 -2.51
CA GLU A 88 12.05 -13.72 -2.82
C GLU A 88 13.02 -13.77 -1.64
N PHE A 89 13.21 -12.65 -0.93
CA PHE A 89 14.05 -12.63 0.27
C PHE A 89 13.56 -13.60 1.35
N LEU A 90 12.24 -13.73 1.54
CA LEU A 90 11.68 -14.70 2.48
C LEU A 90 11.94 -16.16 2.07
N GLN A 91 11.98 -16.44 0.76
CA GLN A 91 12.34 -17.79 0.27
C GLN A 91 13.81 -18.11 0.48
N VAL A 92 14.70 -17.13 0.28
CA VAL A 92 16.16 -17.28 0.51
C VAL A 92 16.47 -17.53 1.98
N VAL A 93 15.73 -16.88 2.87
CA VAL A 93 15.90 -17.01 4.33
C VAL A 93 15.11 -18.23 4.88
N GLY A 94 14.43 -18.99 4.01
CA GLY A 94 13.45 -20.05 4.30
C GLY A 94 13.89 -21.27 5.11
N GLU A 95 14.97 -21.20 5.90
CA GLU A 95 15.30 -22.14 6.97
C GLU A 95 15.89 -21.41 8.21
N ALA A 96 15.53 -20.14 8.44
CA ALA A 96 15.97 -19.42 9.62
C ALA A 96 15.01 -19.65 10.80
N ASP A 97 15.46 -20.54 11.67
CA ASP A 97 15.08 -20.76 13.06
C ASP A 97 14.73 -19.48 13.86
N ARG A 98 13.90 -19.67 14.89
CA ARG A 98 13.28 -18.66 15.78
C ARG A 98 14.23 -17.55 16.25
N PRO A 99 13.87 -16.26 16.08
CA PRO A 99 14.20 -15.29 17.11
C PRO A 99 13.18 -15.45 18.24
N ASP A 100 13.63 -16.08 19.33
CA ASP A 100 12.99 -15.97 20.64
C ASP A 100 12.94 -14.48 21.06
N VAL A 101 11.75 -14.03 21.47
CA VAL A 101 11.42 -12.82 22.26
C VAL A 101 11.47 -11.47 21.49
N CYS A 102 10.43 -10.62 21.47
CA CYS A 102 9.44 -10.32 22.52
C CYS A 102 8.07 -11.02 22.37
N ASP A 103 7.63 -11.64 23.46
CA ASP A 103 6.36 -12.32 23.65
C ASP A 103 5.14 -11.51 23.20
N VAL A 104 4.39 -12.10 22.27
CA VAL A 104 2.92 -12.07 22.34
C VAL A 104 2.49 -13.52 22.13
N GLU A 105 2.21 -14.24 23.22
CA GLU A 105 1.55 -15.53 23.13
C GLU A 105 0.20 -15.34 22.46
N VAL A 106 0.02 -15.93 21.28
CA VAL A 106 -1.30 -16.27 20.76
C VAL A 106 -1.28 -17.76 20.47
N GLU A 107 -1.62 -18.53 21.50
CA GLU A 107 -2.12 -19.87 21.31
C GLU A 107 -3.46 -19.79 20.55
N SER A 108 -3.51 -20.31 19.33
CA SER A 108 -4.57 -21.22 18.87
C SER A 108 -4.48 -21.49 17.36
N GLN A 109 -3.91 -22.65 17.04
CA GLN A 109 -4.38 -23.68 16.10
C GLN A 109 -5.21 -23.24 14.87
N VAL A 110 -4.63 -23.42 13.68
CA VAL A 110 -5.39 -23.88 12.50
C VAL A 110 -4.72 -25.14 11.97
N ALA A 111 -5.40 -26.26 12.15
CA ALA A 111 -5.08 -27.52 11.50
C ALA A 111 -5.24 -27.35 9.98
N VAL A 112 -4.16 -27.63 9.23
CA VAL A 112 -4.21 -27.79 7.77
C VAL A 112 -4.42 -29.28 7.50
N PRO A 113 -5.50 -29.71 6.82
CA PRO A 113 -5.60 -31.09 6.36
C PRO A 113 -4.60 -31.32 5.22
N PRO A 114 -3.91 -32.47 5.15
CA PRO A 114 -3.07 -32.79 4.01
C PRO A 114 -3.96 -33.04 2.80
N ALA A 115 -3.63 -32.37 1.69
CA ALA A 115 -4.21 -32.64 0.38
C ALA A 115 -3.99 -34.11 0.01
N ALA A 116 -5.08 -34.87 -0.06
CA ALA A 116 -5.09 -36.20 -0.68
C ALA A 116 -5.23 -36.05 -2.20
N SER A 117 -4.26 -36.61 -2.90
CA SER A 117 -4.18 -36.72 -4.35
C SER A 117 -5.13 -37.81 -4.88
N SER A 118 -5.80 -37.48 -5.98
CA SER A 118 -6.20 -38.34 -7.12
C SER A 118 -6.96 -39.65 -6.85
N ALA A 119 -8.22 -39.69 -7.31
CA ALA A 119 -8.69 -40.63 -8.35
C ALA A 119 -10.23 -40.57 -8.43
N ALA A 120 -10.79 -40.11 -9.56
CA ALA A 120 -12.19 -40.36 -9.88
C ALA A 120 -12.35 -40.54 -11.39
N THR A 121 -12.51 -41.81 -11.73
CA THR A 121 -12.75 -42.40 -13.03
C THR A 121 -13.97 -41.82 -13.73
N GLU A 122 -13.79 -41.61 -15.02
CA GLU A 122 -14.73 -41.29 -16.09
C GLU A 122 -15.91 -42.27 -16.19
N ALA A 123 -17.16 -41.77 -16.14
CA ALA A 123 -18.34 -42.46 -16.68
C ALA A 123 -19.57 -41.52 -16.82
N GLY A 124 -19.80 -41.03 -18.04
CA GLY A 124 -21.11 -40.97 -18.71
C GLY A 124 -22.26 -40.13 -18.14
N ARG A 125 -22.63 -39.06 -18.87
CA ARG A 125 -24.01 -38.88 -19.39
C ARG A 125 -24.10 -37.79 -20.47
N ARG A 126 -25.07 -38.02 -21.35
CA ARG A 126 -25.30 -37.50 -22.72
C ARG A 126 -25.57 -35.99 -22.87
N PRO A 127 -25.46 -35.47 -24.11
CA PRO A 127 -25.82 -34.10 -24.50
C PRO A 127 -27.28 -33.98 -24.96
N THR A 128 -27.95 -32.87 -24.65
CA THR A 128 -29.12 -32.38 -25.40
C THR A 128 -29.23 -30.84 -25.34
N GLN A 129 -28.77 -30.23 -26.44
CA GLN A 129 -29.27 -29.08 -27.21
C GLN A 129 -29.91 -27.81 -26.60
N PRO A 130 -29.77 -26.66 -27.31
CA PRO A 130 -30.19 -25.33 -26.87
C PRO A 130 -31.61 -24.98 -27.35
N VAL A 131 -32.24 -24.01 -26.68
CA VAL A 131 -33.43 -23.31 -27.20
C VAL A 131 -33.26 -21.80 -27.04
N SER A 132 -33.42 -21.15 -28.18
CA SER A 132 -33.40 -19.73 -28.51
C SER A 132 -34.55 -18.94 -27.87
N GLY A 133 -34.33 -17.64 -27.62
CA GLY A 133 -35.38 -16.68 -27.29
C GLY A 133 -34.85 -15.27 -26.95
N ALA A 134 -34.65 -14.42 -27.98
CA ALA A 134 -34.51 -12.96 -27.86
C ALA A 134 -35.91 -12.28 -27.80
N PRO A 135 -36.09 -10.94 -27.88
CA PRO A 135 -35.36 -9.77 -27.38
C PRO A 135 -36.29 -8.74 -26.64
N HIS A 136 -35.76 -7.53 -26.37
CA HIS A 136 -36.44 -6.22 -26.18
C HIS A 136 -36.52 -5.66 -24.76
N GLY A 137 -36.07 -4.40 -24.62
CA GLY A 137 -36.20 -3.62 -23.40
C GLY A 137 -35.36 -2.35 -23.37
N SER A 138 -35.47 -1.52 -24.41
CA SER A 138 -34.95 -0.16 -24.46
C SER A 138 -35.55 0.74 -23.37
N HIS A 139 -34.72 1.32 -22.48
CA HIS A 139 -35.05 2.58 -21.79
C HIS A 139 -33.75 3.36 -21.52
N ARG A 140 -33.44 4.34 -22.36
CA ARG A 140 -33.75 5.77 -22.21
C ARG A 140 -32.81 6.50 -21.25
N SER A 141 -31.93 7.27 -21.88
CA SER A 141 -31.16 8.42 -21.43
C SER A 141 -31.90 9.31 -20.41
N ARG A 142 -31.16 9.76 -19.39
CA ARG A 142 -31.33 11.10 -18.77
C ARG A 142 -29.97 11.70 -18.43
N PRO A 143 -29.62 12.88 -18.98
CA PRO A 143 -28.50 13.68 -18.51
C PRO A 143 -28.98 14.58 -17.36
N ALA A 144 -28.20 14.68 -16.28
CA ALA A 144 -28.42 15.65 -15.22
C ALA A 144 -27.22 16.60 -15.12
N ARG A 145 -27.43 17.77 -15.75
CA ARG A 145 -27.07 19.12 -15.28
C ARG A 145 -25.63 19.36 -14.84
N SER A 146 -24.93 20.04 -15.75
CA SER A 146 -24.04 21.18 -15.51
C SER A 146 -24.35 21.94 -14.21
N HIS A 147 -23.38 21.96 -13.28
CA HIS A 147 -23.27 23.02 -12.29
C HIS A 147 -22.20 24.01 -12.75
N GLU A 148 -22.70 25.19 -13.07
CA GLU A 148 -22.01 26.38 -13.50
C GLU A 148 -21.24 27.04 -12.33
N ALA A 149 -20.07 27.53 -12.70
CA ALA A 149 -19.15 28.48 -12.08
C ALA A 149 -19.52 29.21 -10.77
N ALA A 150 -18.56 29.21 -9.84
CA ALA A 150 -18.37 30.30 -8.88
C ALA A 150 -17.01 30.97 -9.17
N PRO A 151 -16.97 32.23 -9.66
CA PRO A 151 -15.71 32.95 -9.80
C PRO A 151 -15.21 33.48 -8.45
N THR A 152 -13.96 33.15 -8.17
CA THR A 152 -13.13 33.61 -7.06
C THR A 152 -13.13 35.13 -6.98
N ARG A 153 -13.62 35.65 -5.85
CA ARG A 153 -13.63 37.09 -5.56
C ARG A 153 -12.20 37.59 -5.39
N ALA A 154 -11.89 38.63 -6.16
CA ALA A 154 -10.62 39.33 -6.19
C ALA A 154 -10.16 39.85 -4.82
N HIS A 155 -8.92 39.53 -4.44
CA HIS A 155 -8.14 40.35 -3.52
C HIS A 155 -7.30 41.36 -4.33
N HIS A 156 -7.91 42.53 -4.54
CA HIS A 156 -7.22 43.79 -4.75
C HIS A 156 -7.22 44.45 -3.36
N ARG A 157 -6.11 44.92 -2.79
CA ARG A 157 -5.47 46.23 -3.06
C ARG A 157 -4.29 46.40 -2.04
N PRO A 158 -3.61 47.55 -1.93
CA PRO A 158 -2.26 47.75 -2.46
C PRO A 158 -1.22 48.19 -1.40
N GLY A 159 0.04 48.28 -1.82
CA GLY A 159 0.80 49.52 -1.64
C GLY A 159 1.71 49.68 -0.43
N ARG A 160 3.03 49.62 -0.73
CA ARG A 160 4.13 50.54 -0.34
C ARG A 160 4.28 50.87 1.16
N ARG A 161 5.47 50.78 1.77
CA ARG A 161 6.59 51.72 1.57
C ARG A 161 7.81 51.22 2.36
N SER A 162 8.95 51.57 1.79
CA SER A 162 10.29 51.66 2.34
C SER A 162 10.44 52.69 3.47
N THR A 163 11.15 52.31 4.54
CA THR A 163 12.00 53.14 5.45
C THR A 163 13.02 52.14 6.04
N SER A 164 14.33 52.19 5.74
CA SER A 164 15.38 53.07 6.29
C SER A 164 15.61 52.94 7.80
N ALA A 165 16.90 52.83 8.18
CA ALA A 165 17.50 52.95 9.53
C ALA A 165 17.31 51.70 10.43
N GLU A 166 18.22 51.21 11.27
CA GLU A 166 19.42 51.65 12.01
C GLU A 166 20.31 50.38 12.19
N GLU A 167 21.64 50.36 12.13
CA GLU A 167 22.67 50.92 13.05
C GLU A 167 22.54 50.45 14.53
N SER A 168 23.70 50.22 15.18
CA SER A 168 23.96 49.63 16.51
C SER A 168 23.98 48.10 16.59
N ASP A 169 25.00 47.42 17.10
CA ASP A 169 26.22 47.79 17.86
C ASP A 169 27.28 46.68 17.60
#